data_AF-A0A0L7M4L8-F1
#
_entry.id   AF-A0A0L7M4L8-F1
#
_cell.length_a   1.000
_cell.length_b   1.000
_cell.length_c   1.000
_cell.angle_alpha   90.00
_cell.angle_beta   90.00
_cell.angle_gamma   90.00
#
_symmetry.space_group_name_H-M   'P 1'
#
loop_
_entity.id
_entity.type
_entity.pdbx_description
1 polymer ?
#
loop_
_entity_poly.entity_id
_entity_poly.type
_entity_poly.pdbx_seq_one_letter_code
_entity_poly.pdbx_strand_id
1 'polypeptide(L)'
;MKLHYPKILFFIPLNILITSSSYEYNKNKPYIKPHTPTTTSRVLSECGIQTSIYDNDPEMRSVKENFNRHTSERFEEYDERMNDKRRKRCGVYCWVWSVVYGMPHGKIMCRCATKAATKAGIAKAIEGLGDIFGLEELTAIDWPKMIHAGNYSDKMSLIDIMNTINIMCGDGQAPGESLFCTASSGYTGRDAVFTTAISKKAVGVAVDAGEAARFAEAKEAASFLPKTIMLSNNIVASIVAIVVIVLVMFIIYLILRYRRKKKMKKKQQYTKLLKE
;
A
#
# COMPACT_ATOMS: atom_id res chain seq x y z
N MET A 1 47.70 -35.31 28.92
CA MET A 1 47.10 -34.03 29.35
C MET A 1 45.60 -34.25 29.55
N LYS A 2 45.14 -34.21 30.80
CA LYS A 2 43.73 -34.37 31.20
C LYS A 2 42.94 -33.17 30.67
N LEU A 3 42.09 -33.36 29.66
CA LEU A 3 41.20 -32.33 29.12
C LEU A 3 39.82 -32.44 29.79
N HIS A 4 39.72 -31.93 31.02
CA HIS A 4 38.44 -31.66 31.69
C HIS A 4 37.87 -30.31 31.19
N TYR A 5 37.58 -30.20 29.90
CA TYR A 5 36.99 -28.96 29.34
C TYR A 5 36.02 -29.14 28.15
N PRO A 6 35.09 -30.12 28.15
CA PRO A 6 33.92 -29.98 27.26
C PRO A 6 32.58 -29.97 28.00
N LYS A 7 32.55 -30.02 29.34
CA LYS A 7 31.29 -30.06 30.09
C LYS A 7 30.73 -28.69 30.49
N ILE A 8 31.51 -27.61 30.44
CA ILE A 8 31.05 -26.26 30.85
C ILE A 8 30.64 -25.41 29.64
N LEU A 9 31.22 -25.63 28.46
CA LEU A 9 30.90 -24.87 27.24
C LEU A 9 29.55 -25.26 26.61
N PHE A 10 28.96 -26.39 27.01
CA PHE A 10 27.69 -26.89 26.46
C PHE A 10 26.45 -26.38 27.23
N PHE A 11 26.61 -25.84 28.44
CA PHE A 11 25.48 -25.34 29.25
C PHE A 11 25.13 -23.87 28.97
N ILE A 12 26.11 -23.07 28.55
CA ILE A 12 25.91 -21.63 28.27
C ILE A 12 24.96 -21.39 27.09
N PRO A 13 25.05 -22.10 25.94
CA PRO A 13 24.10 -21.88 24.84
C PRO A 13 22.70 -22.47 25.12
N LEU A 14 22.57 -23.48 25.99
CA LEU A 14 21.26 -24.07 26.32
C LEU A 14 20.40 -23.14 27.19
N ASN A 15 21.02 -22.40 28.12
CA ASN A 15 20.29 -21.47 28.98
C ASN A 15 19.82 -20.21 28.24
N ILE A 16 20.49 -19.80 27.15
CA ILE A 16 20.02 -18.70 26.31
C ILE A 16 18.81 -19.13 25.45
N LEU A 17 18.74 -20.41 25.04
CA LEU A 17 17.62 -20.98 24.30
C LEU A 17 16.34 -21.13 25.16
N ILE A 18 16.48 -21.41 26.46
CA ILE A 18 15.33 -21.61 27.37
C ILE A 18 14.67 -20.26 27.70
N THR A 19 15.47 -19.22 27.99
CA THR A 19 14.97 -17.87 28.30
C THR A 19 14.42 -17.14 27.07
N SER A 20 14.74 -17.60 25.84
CA SER A 20 14.17 -17.06 24.61
C SER A 20 12.89 -17.76 24.13
N SER A 21 12.53 -18.90 24.73
CA SER A 21 11.30 -19.62 24.39
C SER A 21 10.06 -19.16 25.17
N SER A 22 10.23 -18.28 26.16
CA SER A 22 9.16 -17.85 27.08
C SER A 22 8.42 -16.57 26.69
N TYR A 23 8.73 -15.94 25.56
CA TYR A 23 7.91 -14.85 25.01
C TYR A 23 6.97 -15.37 23.91
N GLU A 24 5.71 -15.49 24.34
CA GLU A 24 4.48 -15.51 23.56
C GLU A 24 4.38 -16.51 22.39
N TYR A 25 3.96 -17.72 22.75
CA TYR A 25 3.28 -18.59 21.80
C TYR A 25 1.75 -18.49 22.03
N ASN A 26 1.09 -17.50 21.40
CA ASN A 26 -0.37 -17.47 21.32
C ASN A 26 -0.85 -18.49 20.27
N LYS A 27 -1.41 -19.62 20.72
CA LYS A 27 -2.12 -20.60 19.88
C LYS A 27 -3.61 -20.33 19.87
N ASN A 28 -4.04 -19.31 19.15
CA ASN A 28 -5.42 -19.24 18.67
C ASN A 28 -5.43 -19.36 17.15
N LYS A 29 -5.34 -20.60 16.64
CA LYS A 29 -5.78 -20.94 15.29
C LYS A 29 -7.24 -21.36 15.36
N PRO A 30 -8.22 -20.55 14.90
CA PRO A 30 -9.53 -21.10 14.57
C PRO A 30 -9.34 -22.01 13.35
N TYR A 31 -9.55 -23.31 13.55
CA TYR A 31 -9.69 -24.25 12.46
C TYR A 31 -10.95 -23.84 11.68
N ILE A 32 -10.81 -23.47 10.41
CA ILE A 32 -11.96 -23.24 9.53
C ILE A 32 -12.40 -24.63 9.07
N LYS A 33 -13.54 -25.11 9.58
CA LYS A 33 -14.20 -26.29 9.05
C LYS A 33 -14.59 -26.01 7.59
N PRO A 34 -14.35 -26.94 6.64
CA PRO A 34 -14.91 -26.83 5.30
C PRO A 34 -16.44 -26.93 5.41
N HIS A 35 -17.13 -25.82 5.20
CA HIS A 35 -18.57 -25.84 4.99
C HIS A 35 -18.83 -26.31 3.56
N THR A 36 -19.44 -27.48 3.42
CA THR A 36 -20.09 -27.92 2.19
C THR A 36 -21.15 -26.90 1.80
N PRO A 37 -21.03 -26.20 0.65
CA PRO A 37 -22.09 -25.34 0.19
C PRO A 37 -23.27 -26.24 -0.20
N THR A 38 -24.34 -26.21 0.59
CA THR A 38 -25.63 -26.72 0.11
C THR A 38 -26.13 -25.66 -0.85
N THR A 39 -25.89 -25.87 -2.15
CA THR A 39 -26.41 -25.06 -3.24
C THR A 39 -27.93 -25.16 -3.22
N THR A 40 -28.58 -24.32 -2.41
CA THR A 40 -30.00 -24.08 -2.55
C THR A 40 -30.11 -23.14 -3.73
N SER A 41 -30.43 -23.70 -4.90
CA SER A 41 -30.88 -22.97 -6.07
C SER A 41 -32.16 -22.21 -5.69
N ARG A 42 -32.01 -21.05 -5.04
CA ARG A 42 -33.06 -20.05 -4.93
C ARG A 42 -33.04 -19.31 -6.26
N VAL A 43 -33.76 -19.85 -7.22
CA VAL A 43 -34.18 -19.10 -8.41
C VAL A 43 -34.94 -17.90 -7.85
N LEU A 44 -34.36 -16.72 -7.97
CA LEU A 44 -35.07 -15.48 -7.64
C LEU A 44 -36.16 -15.34 -8.71
N SER A 45 -37.38 -15.71 -8.36
CA SER A 45 -38.56 -15.32 -9.12
C SER A 45 -38.51 -13.80 -9.24
N GLU A 46 -38.47 -13.27 -10.46
CA GLU A 46 -38.65 -11.85 -10.74
C GLU A 46 -40.05 -11.45 -10.26
N CYS A 47 -40.17 -11.07 -8.99
CA CYS A 47 -41.31 -10.30 -8.54
C CYS A 47 -41.15 -8.91 -9.15
N GLY A 48 -42.09 -8.55 -10.02
CA GLY A 48 -42.21 -7.19 -10.55
C GLY A 48 -42.16 -6.18 -9.40
N ILE A 49 -41.50 -5.05 -9.65
CA ILE A 49 -41.32 -3.97 -8.67
C ILE A 49 -42.72 -3.45 -8.30
N GLN A 50 -43.29 -4.02 -7.24
CA GLN A 50 -44.46 -3.47 -6.59
C GLN A 50 -43.95 -2.26 -5.83
N THR A 51 -44.22 -1.06 -6.35
CA THR A 51 -44.01 0.19 -5.63
C THR A 51 -44.66 0.03 -4.27
N SER A 52 -43.84 0.06 -3.22
CA SER A 52 -44.33 -0.18 -1.87
C SER A 52 -45.30 0.95 -1.54
N ILE A 53 -46.50 0.61 -1.06
CA ILE A 53 -47.59 1.55 -0.71
C ILE A 53 -47.16 2.50 0.44
N TYR A 54 -45.93 2.37 0.93
CA TYR A 54 -45.35 3.03 2.09
C TYR A 54 -44.25 4.06 1.76
N ASP A 55 -43.95 4.33 0.48
CA ASP A 55 -42.89 5.31 0.11
C ASP A 55 -43.18 6.75 0.60
N ASN A 56 -44.45 7.08 0.90
CA ASN A 56 -44.88 8.39 1.40
C ASN A 56 -45.16 8.42 2.92
N ASP A 57 -45.01 7.31 3.63
CA ASP A 57 -45.23 7.25 5.09
C ASP A 57 -44.02 7.88 5.81
N PRO A 58 -44.22 8.89 6.68
CA PRO A 58 -43.14 9.57 7.39
C PRO A 58 -42.29 8.60 8.25
N GLU A 59 -42.90 7.57 8.83
CA GLU A 59 -42.19 6.57 9.63
C GLU A 59 -41.33 5.68 8.74
N MET A 60 -41.88 5.19 7.62
CA MET A 60 -41.14 4.38 6.65
C MET A 60 -39.98 5.15 6.01
N ARG A 61 -40.17 6.43 5.73
CA ARG A 61 -39.10 7.31 5.20
C ARG A 61 -37.93 7.40 6.18
N SER A 62 -38.20 7.55 7.48
CA SER A 62 -37.17 7.61 8.52
C SER A 62 -36.39 6.28 8.67
N VAL A 63 -37.09 5.14 8.56
CA VAL A 63 -36.47 3.81 8.59
C VAL A 63 -35.58 3.58 7.36
N LYS A 64 -36.08 3.95 6.17
CA LYS A 64 -35.34 3.86 4.90
C LYS A 64 -34.08 4.72 4.92
N GLU A 65 -34.17 5.95 5.43
CA GLU A 65 -33.02 6.84 5.55
C GLU A 65 -31.97 6.34 6.56
N ASN A 66 -32.41 5.81 7.71
CA ASN A 66 -31.52 5.15 8.68
C ASN A 66 -30.84 3.89 8.11
N PHE A 67 -31.59 3.07 7.38
CA PHE A 67 -31.02 1.91 6.70
C PHE A 67 -30.00 2.35 5.66
N ASN A 68 -30.35 3.31 4.79
CA ASN A 68 -29.48 3.85 3.76
C ASN A 68 -28.18 4.40 4.36
N ARG A 69 -28.29 5.19 5.44
CA ARG A 69 -27.15 5.72 6.19
C ARG A 69 -26.25 4.60 6.71
N HIS A 70 -26.82 3.61 7.40
CA HIS A 70 -26.05 2.47 7.91
C HIS A 70 -25.43 1.62 6.82
N THR A 71 -26.13 1.40 5.69
CA THR A 71 -25.54 0.71 4.55
C THR A 71 -24.40 1.52 3.95
N SER A 72 -24.55 2.85 3.81
CA SER A 72 -23.51 3.74 3.29
C SER A 72 -22.25 3.67 4.15
N GLU A 73 -22.39 3.82 5.47
CA GLU A 73 -21.29 3.68 6.44
C GLU A 73 -20.59 2.32 6.31
N ARG A 74 -21.35 1.22 6.21
CA ARG A 74 -20.79 -0.13 6.06
C ARG A 74 -20.08 -0.32 4.73
N PHE A 75 -20.56 0.30 3.65
CA PHE A 75 -19.91 0.25 2.34
C PHE A 75 -18.57 1.00 2.37
N GLU A 76 -18.54 2.19 2.97
CA GLU A 76 -17.30 2.95 3.15
C GLU A 76 -16.28 2.17 3.99
N GLU A 77 -16.68 1.61 5.14
CA GLU A 77 -15.80 0.81 5.99
C GLU A 77 -15.28 -0.45 5.27
N TYR A 78 -16.11 -1.11 4.46
CA TYR A 78 -15.69 -2.25 3.67
C TYR A 78 -14.68 -1.86 2.59
N ASP A 79 -14.90 -0.75 1.90
CA ASP A 79 -14.00 -0.23 0.87
C ASP A 79 -12.65 0.19 1.44
N GLU A 80 -12.63 0.85 2.61
CA GLU A 80 -11.39 1.16 3.33
C GLU A 80 -10.58 -0.11 3.66
N ARG A 81 -11.24 -1.13 4.23
CA ARG A 81 -10.57 -2.41 4.54
C ARG A 81 -10.08 -3.14 3.29
N MET A 82 -10.85 -3.11 2.20
CA MET A 82 -10.45 -3.70 0.93
C MET A 82 -9.26 -2.98 0.30
N ASN A 83 -9.23 -1.65 0.39
CA ASN A 83 -8.13 -0.84 -0.08
C ASN A 83 -6.84 -1.09 0.71
N ASP A 84 -6.93 -1.19 2.04
CA ASP A 84 -5.79 -1.56 2.89
C ASP A 84 -5.22 -2.96 2.54
N LYS A 85 -6.07 -3.97 2.32
CA LYS A 85 -5.64 -5.30 1.88
C LYS A 85 -4.96 -5.27 0.50
N ARG A 86 -5.51 -4.50 -0.44
CA ARG A 86 -4.92 -4.32 -1.79
C ARG A 86 -3.57 -3.63 -1.70
N ARG A 87 -3.45 -2.56 -0.92
CA ARG A 87 -2.20 -1.84 -0.63
C ARG A 87 -1.14 -2.78 -0.05
N LYS A 88 -1.50 -3.57 0.96
CA LYS A 88 -0.61 -4.57 1.59
C LYS A 88 -0.10 -5.61 0.57
N ARG A 89 -0.96 -6.15 -0.29
CA ARG A 89 -0.54 -7.09 -1.36
C ARG A 89 0.40 -6.44 -2.38
N CYS A 90 0.13 -5.19 -2.74
CA CYS A 90 0.96 -4.40 -3.64
C CYS A 90 2.38 -4.24 -3.10
N GLY A 91 2.52 -3.92 -1.81
CA GLY A 91 3.81 -3.81 -1.15
C GLY A 91 4.62 -5.10 -1.21
N VAL A 92 3.97 -6.23 -0.94
CA VAL A 92 4.61 -7.55 -1.03
C VAL A 92 5.05 -7.85 -2.46
N TYR A 93 4.19 -7.61 -3.45
CA TYR A 93 4.52 -7.83 -4.86
C TYR A 93 5.66 -6.93 -5.34
N CYS A 94 5.65 -5.64 -4.97
CA CYS A 94 6.74 -4.69 -5.25
C CYS A 94 8.07 -5.17 -4.68
N TRP A 95 8.06 -5.61 -3.42
CA TRP A 95 9.24 -6.08 -2.72
C TRP A 95 9.80 -7.36 -3.35
N VAL A 96 8.94 -8.35 -3.60
CA VAL A 96 9.33 -9.60 -4.27
C VAL A 96 9.95 -9.30 -5.64
N TRP A 97 9.34 -8.40 -6.42
CA TRP A 97 9.85 -8.09 -7.76
C TRP A 97 11.18 -7.31 -7.70
N SER A 98 11.36 -6.41 -6.74
CA SER A 98 12.64 -5.71 -6.50
C SER A 98 13.75 -6.67 -6.11
N VAL A 99 13.48 -7.63 -5.22
CA VAL A 99 14.45 -8.63 -4.75
C VAL A 99 14.79 -9.65 -5.85
N VAL A 100 13.81 -10.08 -6.63
CA VAL A 100 13.99 -11.11 -7.66
C VAL A 100 14.68 -10.57 -8.91
N TYR A 101 14.37 -9.34 -9.33
CA TYR A 101 14.86 -8.80 -10.60
C TYR A 101 15.97 -7.74 -10.44
N GLY A 102 16.38 -7.42 -9.21
CA GLY A 102 17.47 -6.47 -8.95
C GLY A 102 17.29 -5.12 -9.65
N MET A 103 16.04 -4.65 -9.77
CA MET A 103 15.76 -3.44 -10.54
C MET A 103 15.97 -2.17 -9.71
N PRO A 104 16.55 -1.10 -10.33
CA PRO A 104 16.79 0.15 -9.64
C PRO A 104 15.47 0.75 -9.15
N HIS A 105 15.48 1.18 -7.89
CA HIS A 105 14.36 1.71 -7.08
C HIS A 105 13.56 2.89 -7.68
N GLY A 106 13.85 3.32 -8.92
CA GLY A 106 13.35 4.58 -9.47
C GLY A 106 12.40 4.49 -10.67
N LYS A 107 12.13 3.32 -11.27
CA LYS A 107 11.35 3.27 -12.53
C LYS A 107 10.15 2.33 -12.57
N ILE A 108 10.04 1.38 -11.63
CA ILE A 108 8.80 0.60 -11.49
C ILE A 108 8.05 1.14 -10.30
N MET A 109 7.34 2.21 -10.61
CA MET A 109 6.30 2.78 -9.80
C MET A 109 5.34 1.66 -9.38
N CYS A 110 5.25 1.41 -8.07
CA CYS A 110 4.31 0.44 -7.54
C CYS A 110 2.90 0.89 -7.96
N ARG A 111 2.13 0.03 -8.65
CA ARG A 111 0.78 0.38 -9.17
C ARG A 111 -0.14 1.01 -8.10
N CYS A 112 0.10 0.71 -6.83
CA CYS A 112 -0.66 1.30 -5.72
C CYS A 112 -0.12 2.66 -5.28
N ALA A 113 1.20 2.88 -5.34
CA ALA A 113 1.81 4.17 -5.09
C ALA A 113 1.39 5.18 -6.19
N THR A 114 1.33 4.74 -7.45
CA THR A 114 0.82 5.60 -8.55
C THR A 114 -0.66 5.93 -8.44
N LYS A 115 -1.49 4.97 -8.02
CA LYS A 115 -2.92 5.21 -7.77
C LYS A 115 -3.14 6.22 -6.64
N ALA A 116 -2.36 6.13 -5.57
CA ALA A 116 -2.43 7.09 -4.49
C ALA A 116 -1.90 8.47 -4.91
N ALA A 117 -0.79 8.52 -5.64
CA ALA A 117 -0.21 9.74 -6.19
C ALA A 117 -1.18 10.47 -7.12
N THR A 118 -1.78 9.74 -8.07
CA THR A 118 -2.77 10.30 -9.01
C THR A 118 -4.03 10.77 -8.29
N LYS A 119 -4.56 9.99 -7.34
CA LYS A 119 -5.72 10.43 -6.54
C LYS A 119 -5.42 11.71 -5.75
N ALA A 120 -4.25 11.79 -5.11
CA ALA A 120 -3.84 12.96 -4.34
C ALA A 120 -3.58 14.19 -5.24
N GLY A 121 -2.91 13.99 -6.38
CA GLY A 121 -2.62 15.06 -7.33
C GLY A 121 -3.88 15.62 -7.98
N ILE A 122 -4.82 14.77 -8.40
CA ILE A 122 -6.11 15.21 -8.95
C ILE A 122 -6.90 15.98 -7.89
N ALA A 123 -6.99 15.47 -6.66
CA ALA A 123 -7.71 16.15 -5.58
C ALA A 123 -7.13 17.56 -5.31
N LYS A 124 -5.79 17.68 -5.26
CA LYS A 124 -5.14 18.97 -5.05
C LYS A 124 -5.29 19.93 -6.23
N ALA A 125 -5.29 19.42 -7.46
CA ALA A 125 -5.55 20.23 -8.65
C ALA A 125 -6.97 20.81 -8.64
N ILE A 126 -7.97 20.01 -8.27
CA ILE A 126 -9.37 20.44 -8.17
C ILE A 126 -9.53 21.50 -7.08
N GLU A 127 -8.98 21.26 -5.89
CA GLU A 127 -9.00 22.23 -4.77
C GLU A 127 -8.34 23.56 -5.16
N GLY A 128 -7.14 23.50 -5.75
CA GLY A 128 -6.40 24.69 -6.15
C GLY A 128 -7.05 25.47 -7.28
N LEU A 129 -7.71 24.81 -8.23
CA LEU A 129 -8.49 25.48 -9.29
C LEU A 129 -9.81 26.05 -8.75
N GLY A 130 -10.46 25.37 -7.79
CA GLY A 130 -11.67 25.85 -7.12
C GLY A 130 -11.43 27.13 -6.31
N ASP A 131 -10.27 27.29 -5.68
CA ASP A 131 -9.89 28.48 -4.91
C ASP A 131 -9.62 29.72 -5.81
N ILE A 132 -9.39 29.54 -7.11
CA ILE A 132 -9.15 30.64 -8.05
C ILE A 132 -10.45 31.43 -8.23
N PHE A 133 -10.56 32.56 -7.51
CA PHE A 133 -11.73 33.46 -7.51
C PHE A 133 -13.06 32.75 -7.17
N GLY A 134 -13.05 31.79 -6.24
CA GLY A 134 -14.28 31.18 -5.73
C GLY A 134 -15.01 30.30 -6.76
N LEU A 135 -14.28 29.66 -7.66
CA LEU A 135 -14.81 28.67 -8.61
C LEU A 135 -15.47 27.45 -7.93
N GLU A 136 -15.23 27.24 -6.62
CA GLU A 136 -15.87 26.19 -5.81
C GLU A 136 -17.41 26.30 -5.76
N GLU A 137 -17.98 27.51 -5.86
CA GLU A 137 -19.44 27.71 -5.93
C GLU A 137 -20.03 27.37 -7.31
N LEU A 138 -19.20 27.12 -8.32
CA LEU A 138 -19.64 26.76 -9.67
C LEU A 138 -19.99 25.29 -9.78
N THR A 139 -21.20 24.95 -9.35
CA THR A 139 -21.77 23.58 -9.48
C THR A 139 -21.90 23.08 -10.93
N ALA A 140 -21.69 23.96 -11.92
CA ALA A 140 -21.76 23.62 -13.34
C ALA A 140 -20.49 22.96 -13.92
N ILE A 141 -19.33 23.07 -13.24
CA ILE A 141 -18.07 22.52 -13.76
C ILE A 141 -17.88 21.08 -13.30
N ASP A 142 -17.96 20.16 -14.27
CA ASP A 142 -17.65 18.75 -14.05
C ASP A 142 -16.14 18.51 -14.07
N TRP A 143 -15.46 18.92 -12.99
CA TRP A 143 -14.00 18.77 -12.82
C TRP A 143 -13.46 17.35 -13.10
N PRO A 144 -14.14 16.25 -12.71
CA PRO A 144 -13.72 14.89 -13.05
C PRO A 144 -13.59 14.60 -14.55
N LYS A 145 -14.30 15.34 -15.42
CA LYS A 145 -14.15 15.21 -16.88
C LYS A 145 -12.96 16.00 -17.42
N MET A 146 -12.65 17.14 -16.80
CA MET A 146 -11.55 18.01 -17.25
C MET A 146 -10.20 17.59 -16.69
N ILE A 147 -10.13 17.05 -15.47
CA ILE A 147 -8.87 16.69 -14.81
C ILE A 147 -8.77 15.17 -14.65
N HIS A 148 -7.72 14.58 -15.19
CA HIS A 148 -7.42 13.15 -15.15
C HIS A 148 -5.93 12.90 -14.90
N ALA A 149 -5.55 11.63 -14.77
CA ALA A 149 -4.19 11.21 -14.41
C ALA A 149 -3.07 11.68 -15.38
N GLY A 150 -3.42 12.17 -16.57
CA GLY A 150 -2.45 12.62 -17.57
C GLY A 150 -2.19 14.13 -17.56
N ASN A 151 -3.06 14.92 -16.91
CA ASN A 151 -3.06 16.38 -17.07
C ASN A 151 -2.97 17.17 -15.75
N TYR A 152 -3.28 16.55 -14.60
CA TYR A 152 -3.39 17.26 -13.31
C TYR A 152 -2.11 18.00 -12.86
N SER A 153 -0.94 17.58 -13.35
CA SER A 153 0.35 18.23 -13.07
C SER A 153 0.94 18.95 -14.28
N ASP A 154 0.26 18.92 -15.42
CA ASP A 154 0.75 19.57 -16.63
C ASP A 154 0.32 21.04 -16.65
N LYS A 155 1.32 21.91 -16.68
CA LYS A 155 1.13 23.36 -16.63
C LYS A 155 0.29 23.85 -17.80
N MET A 156 0.55 23.34 -19.00
CA MET A 156 -0.14 23.79 -20.21
C MET A 156 -1.60 23.34 -20.21
N SER A 157 -1.87 22.09 -19.82
CA SER A 157 -3.23 21.58 -19.68
C SER A 157 -4.08 22.38 -18.69
N LEU A 158 -3.53 22.74 -17.52
CA LEU A 158 -4.25 23.54 -16.53
C LEU A 158 -4.51 24.98 -17.00
N ILE A 159 -3.57 25.58 -17.73
CA ILE A 159 -3.76 26.90 -18.36
C ILE A 159 -4.90 26.82 -19.38
N ASP A 160 -4.93 25.77 -20.21
CA ASP A 160 -5.93 25.61 -21.28
C ASP A 160 -7.35 25.45 -20.71
N ILE A 161 -7.48 24.66 -19.63
CA ILE A 161 -8.71 24.55 -18.84
C ILE A 161 -9.16 25.93 -18.35
N MET A 162 -8.24 26.70 -17.77
CA MET A 162 -8.53 28.02 -17.22
C MET A 162 -8.97 29.03 -18.29
N ASN A 163 -8.35 28.97 -19.47
CA ASN A 163 -8.71 29.81 -20.61
C ASN A 163 -10.07 29.41 -21.19
N THR A 164 -10.37 28.12 -21.25
CA THR A 164 -11.68 27.62 -21.67
C THR A 164 -12.78 28.13 -20.74
N ILE A 165 -12.54 28.10 -19.42
CA ILE A 165 -13.47 28.66 -18.43
C ILE A 165 -13.66 30.17 -18.61
N ASN A 166 -12.59 30.90 -18.94
CA ASN A 166 -12.68 32.32 -19.22
C ASN A 166 -13.55 32.63 -20.45
N ILE A 167 -13.47 31.82 -21.51
CA ILE A 167 -14.32 31.97 -22.71
C ILE A 167 -15.80 31.70 -22.38
N MET A 168 -16.09 30.68 -21.57
CA MET A 168 -17.46 30.36 -21.14
C MET A 168 -18.16 31.50 -20.39
N CYS A 169 -17.41 32.39 -19.73
CA CYS A 169 -17.95 33.59 -19.10
C CYS A 169 -18.39 34.67 -20.12
N GLY A 170 -17.77 34.72 -21.30
CA GLY A 170 -18.07 35.71 -22.35
C GLY A 170 -19.32 35.37 -23.17
N ASP A 171 -19.61 34.07 -23.34
CA ASP A 171 -20.70 33.59 -24.19
C ASP A 171 -22.09 33.54 -23.50
N GLY A 172 -22.19 34.00 -22.24
CA GLY A 172 -23.44 33.99 -21.47
C GLY A 172 -23.93 32.58 -21.07
N GLN A 173 -23.09 31.56 -21.25
CA GLN A 173 -23.38 30.15 -20.95
C GLN A 173 -23.01 29.77 -19.49
N ALA A 174 -22.21 30.60 -18.82
CA ALA A 174 -21.92 30.48 -17.39
C ALA A 174 -23.05 31.11 -16.55
N PRO A 175 -23.33 30.61 -15.33
CA PRO A 175 -24.25 31.29 -14.43
C PRO A 175 -23.69 32.69 -14.15
N GLY A 176 -24.44 33.72 -14.55
CA GLY A 176 -24.04 35.13 -14.53
C GLY A 176 -23.71 35.73 -13.15
N GLU A 177 -23.60 34.90 -12.10
CA GLU A 177 -23.34 35.31 -10.71
C GLU A 177 -22.02 34.78 -10.15
N SER A 178 -21.19 34.11 -10.94
CA SER A 178 -19.91 33.62 -10.41
C SER A 178 -18.91 34.74 -10.15
N LEU A 179 -18.22 34.67 -9.00
CA LEU A 179 -17.11 35.55 -8.66
C LEU A 179 -16.03 35.57 -9.75
N PHE A 180 -15.78 34.43 -10.39
CA PHE A 180 -14.83 34.31 -11.48
C PHE A 180 -15.24 35.12 -12.73
N CYS A 181 -16.47 34.97 -13.22
CA CYS A 181 -16.93 35.73 -14.39
C CYS A 181 -17.09 37.23 -14.08
N THR A 182 -17.50 37.57 -12.86
CA THR A 182 -17.54 38.97 -12.39
C THR A 182 -16.13 39.57 -12.37
N ALA A 183 -15.15 38.84 -11.84
CA ALA A 183 -13.76 39.25 -11.86
C ALA A 183 -13.27 39.43 -13.31
N SER A 184 -13.55 38.48 -14.22
CA SER A 184 -13.17 38.58 -15.63
C SER A 184 -13.77 39.82 -16.33
N SER A 185 -15.07 40.06 -16.14
CA SER A 185 -15.76 41.23 -16.72
C SER A 185 -15.28 42.57 -16.17
N GLY A 186 -14.76 42.62 -14.94
CA GLY A 186 -14.18 43.83 -14.34
C GLY A 186 -12.87 44.28 -15.01
N TYR A 187 -12.24 43.44 -15.83
CA TYR A 187 -11.00 43.74 -16.55
C TYR A 187 -11.21 44.23 -18.00
N THR A 188 -12.44 44.56 -18.43
CA THR A 188 -12.73 45.04 -19.80
C THR A 188 -11.69 46.05 -20.32
N GLY A 189 -10.95 45.65 -21.37
CA GLY A 189 -9.85 46.43 -21.97
C GLY A 189 -8.44 46.05 -21.49
N ARG A 190 -8.30 45.13 -20.53
CA ARG A 190 -7.05 44.52 -20.05
C ARG A 190 -7.15 42.99 -19.97
N ASP A 191 -7.87 42.38 -20.91
CA ASP A 191 -8.11 40.93 -20.94
C ASP A 191 -6.81 40.12 -20.92
N ALA A 192 -5.75 40.63 -21.56
CA ALA A 192 -4.42 40.03 -21.53
C ALA A 192 -3.83 39.95 -20.11
N VAL A 193 -4.11 40.92 -19.24
CA VAL A 193 -3.61 40.95 -17.85
C VAL A 193 -4.35 39.91 -17.00
N PHE A 194 -5.67 39.79 -17.17
CA PHE A 194 -6.46 38.79 -16.48
C PHE A 194 -6.08 37.37 -16.92
N THR A 195 -5.99 37.12 -18.23
CA THR A 195 -5.55 35.84 -18.80
C THR A 195 -4.14 35.45 -18.32
N THR A 196 -3.24 36.42 -18.18
CA THR A 196 -1.90 36.16 -17.63
C THR A 196 -1.95 35.82 -16.13
N ALA A 197 -2.80 36.50 -15.36
CA ALA A 197 -2.96 36.26 -13.92
C ALA A 197 -3.54 34.86 -13.63
N ILE A 198 -4.60 34.46 -14.35
CA ILE A 198 -5.21 33.14 -14.21
C ILE A 198 -4.24 32.04 -14.67
N SER A 199 -3.48 32.27 -15.74
CA SER A 199 -2.46 31.33 -16.22
C SER A 199 -1.36 31.12 -15.17
N LYS A 200 -0.89 32.20 -14.53
CA LYS A 200 0.12 32.12 -13.47
C LYS A 200 -0.38 31.36 -12.25
N LYS A 201 -1.65 31.56 -11.86
CA LYS A 201 -2.28 30.81 -10.78
C LYS A 201 -2.43 29.33 -11.13
N ALA A 202 -2.91 29.00 -12.33
CA ALA A 202 -3.03 27.63 -12.84
C ALA A 202 -1.67 26.89 -12.85
N VAL A 203 -0.58 27.59 -13.20
CA VAL A 203 0.78 27.04 -13.10
C VAL A 203 1.17 26.71 -11.66
N GLY A 204 0.82 27.58 -10.70
CA GLY A 204 1.03 27.31 -9.27
C GLY A 204 0.29 26.05 -8.83
N VAL A 205 -0.99 25.94 -9.20
CA VAL A 205 -1.81 24.75 -8.91
C VAL A 205 -1.21 23.47 -9.51
N ALA A 206 -0.70 23.52 -10.74
CA ALA A 206 -0.06 22.36 -11.36
C ALA A 206 1.19 21.89 -10.58
N VAL A 207 1.96 22.83 -10.04
CA VAL A 207 3.13 22.53 -9.21
C VAL A 207 2.70 21.91 -7.89
N ASP A 208 1.75 22.52 -7.18
CA ASP A 208 1.23 22.03 -5.90
C ASP A 208 0.61 20.63 -6.04
N ALA A 209 -0.13 20.38 -7.13
CA ALA A 209 -0.69 19.08 -7.46
C ALA A 209 0.39 18.03 -7.74
N GLY A 210 1.47 18.43 -8.43
CA GLY A 210 2.64 17.59 -8.67
C GLY A 210 3.39 17.24 -7.37
N GLU A 211 3.56 18.19 -6.47
CA GLU A 211 4.17 17.98 -5.16
C GLU A 211 3.32 17.08 -4.26
N ALA A 212 2.00 17.29 -4.23
CA ALA A 212 1.06 16.45 -3.51
C ALA A 212 1.09 14.99 -4.02
N ALA A 213 1.17 14.79 -5.32
CA ALA A 213 1.32 13.46 -5.91
C ALA A 213 2.61 12.77 -5.46
N ARG A 214 3.75 13.48 -5.50
CA ARG A 214 5.06 12.97 -5.06
C ARG A 214 5.06 12.66 -3.56
N PHE A 215 4.47 13.52 -2.74
CA PHE A 215 4.35 13.31 -1.30
C PHE A 215 3.51 12.07 -0.99
N ALA A 216 2.37 11.90 -1.66
CA ALA A 216 1.51 10.73 -1.51
C ALA A 216 2.23 9.44 -1.96
N GLU A 217 2.99 9.50 -3.06
CA GLU A 217 3.81 8.38 -3.52
C GLU A 217 4.86 7.98 -2.47
N ALA A 218 5.60 8.96 -1.93
CA ALA A 218 6.62 8.73 -0.92
C ALA A 218 6.03 8.18 0.39
N LYS A 219 4.87 8.69 0.83
CA LYS A 219 4.14 8.20 2.01
C LYS A 219 3.69 6.75 1.84
N GLU A 220 3.18 6.40 0.66
CA GLU A 220 2.83 5.02 0.33
C GLU A 220 4.07 4.13 0.31
N ALA A 221 5.16 4.55 -0.33
CA ALA A 221 6.41 3.81 -0.37
C ALA A 221 7.00 3.56 1.03
N ALA A 222 6.99 4.56 1.90
CA ALA A 222 7.48 4.47 3.27
C ALA A 222 6.69 3.46 4.12
N SER A 223 5.40 3.30 3.86
CA SER A 223 4.55 2.33 4.60
C SER A 223 4.97 0.87 4.42
N PHE A 224 5.79 0.57 3.41
CA PHE A 224 6.30 -0.78 3.17
C PHE A 224 7.59 -1.09 3.93
N LEU A 225 8.34 -0.09 4.38
CA LEU A 225 9.60 -0.24 5.13
C LEU A 225 9.48 -1.00 6.46
N PRO A 226 8.52 -0.71 7.36
CA PRO A 226 8.45 -1.43 8.65
C PRO A 226 8.12 -2.91 8.46
N LYS A 227 7.39 -3.25 7.38
CA LYS A 227 6.97 -4.63 7.12
C LYS A 227 8.07 -5.49 6.53
N THR A 228 9.00 -4.89 5.79
CA THR A 228 10.20 -5.59 5.30
C THR A 228 11.16 -5.92 6.45
N ILE A 229 11.27 -5.05 7.47
CA ILE A 229 12.11 -5.28 8.66
C ILE A 229 11.67 -6.53 9.45
N MET A 230 10.36 -6.77 9.59
CA MET A 230 9.87 -7.98 10.26
C MET A 230 10.20 -9.27 9.48
N LEU A 231 10.00 -9.23 8.16
CA LEU A 231 10.29 -10.39 7.30
C LEU A 231 11.80 -10.67 7.23
N SER A 232 12.64 -9.63 7.19
CA SER A 232 14.10 -9.79 7.19
C SER A 232 14.60 -10.43 8.48
N ASN A 233 14.05 -10.06 9.65
CA ASN A 233 14.48 -10.67 10.92
C ASN A 233 14.20 -12.17 10.96
N ASN A 234 13.05 -12.61 10.45
CA ASN A 234 12.70 -14.03 10.38
C ASN A 234 13.60 -14.79 9.39
N ILE A 235 13.90 -14.18 8.23
CA ILE A 235 14.80 -14.76 7.22
C ILE A 235 16.23 -14.87 7.78
N VAL A 236 16.74 -13.81 8.40
CA VAL A 236 18.07 -13.78 9.03
C VAL A 236 18.16 -14.81 10.15
N ALA A 237 17.15 -14.91 11.02
CA ALA A 237 17.09 -15.92 12.07
C ALA A 237 17.13 -17.35 11.50
N SER A 238 16.40 -17.62 10.41
CA SER A 238 16.45 -18.92 9.72
C SER A 238 17.82 -19.24 9.13
N ILE A 239 18.50 -18.25 8.52
CA ILE A 239 19.85 -18.43 7.96
C ILE A 239 20.86 -18.74 9.08
N VAL A 240 20.81 -17.99 10.18
CA VAL A 240 21.68 -18.20 11.35
C VAL A 240 21.47 -19.60 11.93
N ALA A 241 20.23 -20.08 12.04
CA ALA A 241 19.93 -21.43 12.51
C ALA A 241 20.57 -22.53 11.63
N ILE A 242 20.50 -22.39 10.30
CA ILE A 242 21.12 -23.33 9.35
C ILE A 242 22.64 -23.35 9.53
N VAL A 243 23.28 -22.17 9.64
CA VAL A 243 24.75 -22.06 9.82
C VAL A 243 25.20 -22.75 11.12
N VAL A 244 24.45 -22.60 12.21
CA VAL A 244 24.75 -23.26 13.49
C VAL A 244 24.69 -24.78 13.36
N ILE A 245 23.67 -25.33 12.67
CA ILE A 245 23.54 -26.78 12.45
C ILE A 245 24.75 -27.31 11.64
N VAL A 246 25.15 -26.61 10.58
CA VAL A 246 26.30 -26.99 9.75
C VAL A 246 27.60 -26.98 10.56
N LEU A 247 27.81 -25.97 11.42
CA LEU A 247 28.99 -25.91 12.31
C LEU A 247 29.04 -27.08 13.29
N VAL A 248 27.91 -27.44 13.90
CA VAL A 248 27.83 -28.59 14.82
C VAL A 248 28.16 -29.89 14.09
N MET A 249 27.61 -30.11 12.89
CA MET A 249 27.94 -31.27 12.05
C MET A 249 29.42 -31.32 11.70
N PHE A 250 30.03 -30.17 11.39
CA PHE A 250 31.45 -30.09 11.07
C PHE A 250 32.35 -30.46 12.26
N ILE A 251 32.02 -29.97 13.46
CA ILE A 251 32.74 -30.32 14.70
C ILE A 251 32.64 -31.83 14.97
N ILE A 252 31.44 -32.41 14.90
CA ILE A 252 31.23 -33.86 15.09
C ILE A 252 32.01 -34.66 14.04
N TYR A 253 31.95 -34.22 12.78
CA TYR A 253 32.70 -34.84 11.68
C TYR A 253 34.21 -34.85 11.93
N LEU A 254 34.79 -33.73 12.39
CA LEU A 254 36.20 -33.66 12.73
C LEU A 254 36.57 -34.60 13.89
N ILE A 255 35.73 -34.69 14.93
CA ILE A 255 35.93 -35.63 16.05
C ILE A 255 35.92 -37.08 15.55
N LEU A 256 34.94 -37.46 14.73
CA LEU A 256 34.84 -38.81 14.18
C LEU A 256 36.02 -39.13 13.25
N ARG A 257 36.42 -38.18 12.39
CA ARG A 257 37.57 -38.31 11.49
C ARG A 257 38.86 -38.50 12.27
N TYR A 258 39.06 -37.73 13.33
CA TYR A 258 40.20 -37.84 14.22
C TYR A 258 40.25 -39.23 14.90
N ARG A 259 39.12 -39.72 15.41
CA ARG A 259 39.02 -41.06 16.02
C ARG A 259 39.35 -42.18 15.03
N ARG A 260 38.86 -42.11 13.78
CA ARG A 260 39.16 -43.12 12.75
C ARG A 260 40.64 -43.18 12.42
N LYS A 261 41.30 -42.03 12.19
CA LYS A 261 42.75 -41.98 11.92
C LYS A 261 43.56 -42.57 13.07
N LYS A 262 43.19 -42.28 14.31
CA LYS A 262 43.86 -42.84 15.50
C LYS A 262 43.71 -44.37 15.56
N LYS A 263 42.53 -44.91 15.24
CA LYS A 263 42.30 -46.37 15.20
C LYS A 263 43.17 -47.07 14.15
N MET A 264 43.35 -46.47 12.97
CA MET A 264 44.19 -47.03 11.90
C MET A 264 45.68 -47.05 12.26
N LYS A 265 46.20 -45.98 12.88
CA LYS A 265 47.59 -45.95 13.36
C LYS A 265 47.87 -47.02 14.42
N LYS A 266 46.93 -47.21 15.36
CA LYS A 266 47.03 -48.28 16.36
C LYS A 266 47.06 -49.66 15.71
N LYS A 267 46.17 -49.92 14.74
CA LYS A 267 46.15 -51.19 14.00
C LYS A 267 47.51 -51.49 13.36
N GLN A 268 48.11 -50.53 12.66
CA GLN A 268 49.43 -50.70 12.04
C GLN A 268 50.55 -51.04 13.03
N GLN A 269 50.50 -50.51 14.26
CA GLN A 269 51.46 -50.88 15.30
C GLN A 269 51.29 -52.34 15.75
N TYR A 270 50.04 -52.80 15.96
CA TYR A 270 49.78 -54.19 16.32
C TYR A 270 50.13 -55.18 15.19
N THR A 271 49.89 -54.84 13.93
CA THR A 271 50.29 -55.73 12.80
C THR A 271 51.80 -55.86 12.65
N LYS A 272 52.59 -54.86 13.08
CA LYS A 272 54.05 -54.95 13.08
C LYS A 272 54.54 -55.91 14.17
N LEU A 273 53.99 -55.80 15.38
CA LEU A 273 54.36 -56.65 16.52
C LEU A 273 54.02 -58.14 16.35
N LEU A 274 53.06 -58.49 15.49
CA LEU A 274 52.66 -59.87 15.22
C LEU A 274 53.45 -60.56 14.10
N LYS A 275 54.31 -59.82 13.38
CA LYS A 275 55.11 -60.33 12.26
C LYS A 275 56.56 -60.61 12.64
N GLU A 276 57.00 -60.16 13.81
CA GLU A 276 58.24 -60.58 14.48
C GLU A 276 57.95 -61.81 15.35
#